data_AF-A0A060XSH5-F1
#
_entry.id   AF-A0A060XSH5-F1
#
_cell.length_a   1.000
_cell.length_b   1.000
_cell.length_c   1.000
_cell.angle_alpha   90.00
_cell.angle_beta   90.00
_cell.angle_gamma   90.00
#
_symmetry.space_group_name_H-M   'P 1'
#
loop_
_entity.id
_entity.type
_entity.pdbx_description
1 polymer ?
#
loop_
_entity_poly.entity_id
_entity_poly.type
_entity_poly.pdbx_seq_one_letter_code
_entity_poly.pdbx_strand_id
1 'polypeptide(L)'
;MLFSDSNCLTYRRIYLPPRLPSDLLQPGLFKGTYGSHGLEIIMLSFHGPRARATKLTGDPNVPAGQLTLDVDLNRPVHLPDLEHQRSVEELSRLVLGVHEEAQQEAQSPDVAPQGVAVGEGSVAPQGVAVGEGAVAPQRAAAAKGAVDGDGAEGLELAMEAQSESRQPGPSSSSSAPSEAQPFVLPLGVMARNEVYPRTCKMCFYGTGLIAGHGFTSPERTPGLFILFDEDRFGFIWLELKSFSLYSRLTDQLAHAYAPNMELFEAMLRNMQSWTS
;
A
#
# COMPACT_ATOMS: atom_id res chain seq x y z
N MET A 1 -41.00 -19.15 -17.87
CA MET A 1 -40.08 -18.27 -17.12
C MET A 1 -38.67 -18.61 -17.58
N LEU A 2 -38.07 -17.76 -18.41
CA LEU A 2 -36.68 -17.90 -18.80
C LEU A 2 -35.84 -17.33 -17.65
N PHE A 3 -35.07 -18.18 -16.99
CA PHE A 3 -33.97 -17.75 -16.15
C PHE A 3 -32.95 -17.06 -17.06
N SER A 4 -32.80 -15.75 -16.91
CA SER A 4 -31.73 -15.01 -17.58
C SER A 4 -30.42 -15.29 -16.85
N ASP A 5 -29.78 -16.41 -17.17
CA ASP A 5 -28.37 -16.66 -16.83
C ASP A 5 -27.48 -15.79 -17.75
N SER A 6 -27.45 -14.48 -17.50
CA SER A 6 -26.52 -13.60 -18.21
C SER A 6 -25.20 -13.49 -17.46
N ASN A 7 -24.46 -14.60 -17.37
CA ASN A 7 -23.06 -14.64 -16.91
C ASN A 7 -22.09 -14.15 -18.01
N CYS A 8 -22.46 -13.10 -18.75
CA CYS A 8 -21.62 -12.48 -19.76
C CYS A 8 -20.68 -11.48 -19.08
N LEU A 9 -19.55 -11.96 -18.56
CA LEU A 9 -18.57 -11.16 -17.84
C LEU A 9 -17.35 -10.85 -18.71
N THR A 10 -16.87 -9.61 -18.63
CA THR A 10 -15.56 -9.21 -19.19
C THR A 10 -14.57 -9.10 -18.05
N TYR A 11 -13.43 -9.77 -18.17
CA TYR A 11 -12.36 -9.71 -17.18
C TYR A 11 -11.24 -8.78 -17.64
N ARG A 12 -10.68 -8.04 -16.69
CA ARG A 12 -9.49 -7.20 -16.90
C ARG A 12 -8.38 -7.70 -15.99
N ARG A 13 -7.15 -7.63 -16.48
CA ARG A 13 -5.97 -8.09 -15.73
C ARG A 13 -5.71 -7.15 -14.56
N ILE A 14 -5.56 -7.73 -13.37
CA ILE A 14 -5.02 -7.09 -12.18
C ILE A 14 -3.79 -7.87 -11.72
N TYR A 15 -2.94 -7.22 -10.93
CA TYR A 15 -1.74 -7.83 -10.38
C TYR A 15 -1.70 -7.71 -8.86
N LEU A 16 -1.05 -8.65 -8.19
CA LEU A 16 -0.58 -8.48 -6.83
C LEU A 16 0.63 -7.52 -6.80
N PRO A 17 0.74 -6.72 -5.73
CA PRO A 17 1.84 -5.78 -5.56
C PRO A 17 3.19 -6.49 -5.44
N PRO A 18 4.27 -5.92 -6.01
CA PRO A 18 5.63 -6.31 -5.65
C PRO A 18 5.88 -6.06 -4.16
N ARG A 19 6.72 -6.88 -3.52
CA ARG A 19 7.18 -6.65 -2.14
C ARG A 19 8.55 -5.97 -2.15
N LEU A 20 8.72 -4.94 -1.33
CA LEU A 20 10.00 -4.31 -1.06
C LEU A 20 10.49 -4.65 0.36
N PRO A 21 11.81 -4.67 0.62
CA PRO A 21 12.35 -4.91 1.95
C PRO A 21 11.94 -3.86 3.00
N SER A 22 11.62 -2.65 2.55
CA SER A 22 11.19 -1.53 3.39
C SER A 22 9.70 -1.54 3.73
N ASP A 23 8.92 -2.48 3.18
CA ASP A 23 7.48 -2.52 3.40
C ASP A 23 7.16 -2.79 4.88
N LEU A 24 6.19 -2.05 5.42
CA LEU A 24 5.76 -2.18 6.83
C LEU A 24 5.25 -3.58 7.17
N LEU A 25 4.59 -4.23 6.20
CA LEU A 25 4.12 -5.62 6.28
C LEU A 25 4.06 -6.20 4.87
N GLN A 26 3.84 -7.50 4.73
CA GLN A 26 3.72 -8.11 3.40
C GLN A 26 2.53 -7.49 2.63
N PRO A 27 2.72 -6.89 1.44
CA PRO A 27 1.60 -6.37 0.67
C PRO A 27 0.76 -7.52 0.08
N GLY A 28 -0.47 -7.24 -0.34
CA GLY A 28 -1.37 -8.26 -0.86
C GLY A 28 -2.84 -8.00 -0.58
N LEU A 29 -3.63 -9.08 -0.56
CA LEU A 29 -5.08 -9.00 -0.46
C LEU A 29 -5.57 -9.12 0.98
N PHE A 30 -6.54 -8.30 1.33
CA PHE A 30 -7.18 -8.30 2.65
C PHE A 30 -8.68 -8.25 2.51
N LYS A 31 -9.37 -8.98 3.38
CA LYS A 31 -10.81 -8.87 3.58
C LYS A 31 -11.09 -7.83 4.66
N GLY A 32 -11.86 -6.81 4.34
CA GLY A 32 -12.20 -5.69 5.22
C GLY A 32 -13.69 -5.59 5.53
N THR A 33 -14.05 -5.06 6.69
CA THR A 33 -15.45 -4.72 7.03
C THR A 33 -15.83 -3.31 6.57
N TYR A 34 -16.95 -3.16 5.85
CA TYR A 34 -17.45 -1.88 5.31
C TYR A 34 -18.90 -1.60 5.75
N GLY A 35 -19.13 -1.48 7.07
CA GLY A 35 -20.43 -1.06 7.60
C GLY A 35 -21.58 -1.95 7.13
N SER A 36 -22.65 -1.36 6.61
CA SER A 36 -23.83 -2.08 6.06
C SER A 36 -23.52 -2.88 4.80
N HIS A 37 -22.49 -2.50 4.04
CA HIS A 37 -22.18 -3.10 2.72
C HIS A 37 -21.56 -4.50 2.81
N GLY A 38 -21.10 -4.91 3.98
CA GLY A 38 -20.57 -6.26 4.16
C GLY A 38 -19.06 -6.30 4.25
N LEU A 39 -18.53 -7.33 3.60
CA LEU A 39 -17.10 -7.58 3.48
C LEU A 39 -16.68 -7.17 2.08
N GLU A 40 -15.57 -6.44 2.00
CA GLU A 40 -14.94 -6.10 0.73
C GLU A 40 -13.52 -6.66 0.70
N ILE A 41 -13.01 -6.90 -0.51
CA ILE A 41 -11.62 -7.23 -0.75
C ILE A 41 -10.89 -5.97 -1.16
N ILE A 42 -9.81 -5.66 -0.44
CA ILE A 42 -8.87 -4.60 -0.79
C ILE A 42 -7.51 -5.19 -1.09
N MET A 43 -6.73 -4.45 -1.86
CA MET A 43 -5.34 -4.74 -2.13
C MET A 43 -4.48 -3.66 -1.45
N LEU A 44 -3.66 -4.07 -0.48
CA LEU A 44 -2.68 -3.23 0.18
C LEU A 44 -1.36 -3.26 -0.61
N SER A 45 -0.87 -2.09 -1.00
CA SER A 45 0.44 -1.89 -1.64
C SER A 45 1.23 -0.75 -1.00
N PHE A 46 2.54 -0.73 -1.22
CA PHE A 46 3.44 0.30 -0.71
C PHE A 46 4.07 1.10 -1.84
N HIS A 47 4.13 2.42 -1.67
CA HIS A 47 4.67 3.38 -2.62
C HIS A 47 5.55 4.39 -1.87
N GLY A 48 6.80 4.00 -1.61
CA GLY A 48 7.70 4.75 -0.71
C GLY A 48 7.12 4.78 0.72
N PRO A 49 6.97 5.96 1.36
CA PRO A 49 6.41 6.07 2.70
C PRO A 49 4.87 6.03 2.71
N ARG A 50 4.22 5.59 1.63
CA ARG A 50 2.75 5.51 1.54
C ARG A 50 2.30 4.07 1.51
N ALA A 51 1.40 3.69 2.42
CA ALA A 51 0.63 2.45 2.30
C ALA A 51 -0.74 2.78 1.70
N ARG A 52 -1.08 2.12 0.59
CA ARG A 52 -2.31 2.38 -0.18
C ARG A 52 -3.18 1.13 -0.21
N ALA A 53 -4.48 1.30 0.03
CA ALA A 53 -5.45 0.24 -0.11
C ALA A 53 -6.41 0.56 -1.27
N THR A 54 -6.39 -0.26 -2.31
CA THR A 54 -7.30 -0.15 -3.46
C THR A 54 -8.41 -1.19 -3.35
N LYS A 55 -9.66 -0.79 -3.57
CA LYS A 55 -10.81 -1.70 -3.58
C LYS A 55 -10.75 -2.64 -4.79
N LEU A 56 -10.77 -3.95 -4.56
CA LEU A 56 -10.95 -4.96 -5.60
C LEU A 56 -12.41 -5.32 -5.79
N THR A 57 -13.12 -5.44 -4.68
CA THR A 57 -14.59 -5.35 -4.66
C THR A 57 -14.97 -4.00 -4.06
N GLY A 58 -16.16 -3.52 -4.38
CA GLY A 58 -16.64 -2.26 -3.84
C GLY A 58 -18.14 -2.22 -3.75
N ASP A 59 -18.62 -1.08 -3.27
CA ASP A 59 -20.02 -0.83 -2.98
C ASP A 59 -20.52 0.38 -3.78
N PRO A 60 -21.84 0.67 -3.78
CA PRO A 60 -22.38 1.81 -4.52
C PRO A 60 -21.84 3.19 -4.09
N ASN A 61 -21.25 3.31 -2.90
CA ASN A 61 -20.66 4.56 -2.43
C ASN A 61 -19.21 4.66 -2.91
N VAL A 62 -18.38 3.65 -2.65
CA VAL A 62 -16.98 3.61 -3.12
C VAL A 62 -16.76 2.35 -3.96
N PRO A 63 -16.76 2.47 -5.30
CA PRO A 63 -16.73 1.33 -6.20
C PRO A 63 -15.35 0.66 -6.26
N ALA A 64 -15.32 -0.52 -6.87
CA ALA A 64 -14.08 -1.23 -7.17
C ALA A 64 -13.14 -0.36 -8.03
N GLY A 65 -11.83 -0.51 -7.81
CA GLY A 65 -10.78 0.27 -8.46
C GLY A 65 -10.40 1.56 -7.74
N GLN A 66 -11.21 2.05 -6.81
CA GLN A 66 -10.91 3.28 -6.06
C GLN A 66 -9.93 3.07 -4.91
N LEU A 67 -9.10 4.08 -4.66
CA LEU A 67 -8.19 4.15 -3.52
C LEU A 67 -8.98 4.46 -2.25
N THR A 68 -9.27 3.42 -1.47
CA THR A 68 -10.11 3.55 -0.27
C THR A 68 -9.33 4.04 0.94
N LEU A 69 -8.07 3.66 1.11
CA LEU A 69 -7.19 4.18 2.18
C LEU A 69 -5.86 4.62 1.58
N ASP A 70 -5.32 5.74 2.06
CA ASP A 70 -3.91 6.09 1.84
C ASP A 70 -3.31 6.67 3.13
N VAL A 71 -2.26 6.00 3.59
CA VAL A 71 -1.67 6.08 4.92
C VAL A 71 -0.26 6.63 4.80
N ASP A 72 0.07 7.62 5.61
CA ASP A 72 1.40 8.24 5.65
C ASP A 72 2.25 7.58 6.73
N LEU A 73 3.20 6.74 6.32
CA LEU A 73 4.08 5.99 7.22
C LEU A 73 5.13 6.87 7.90
N ASN A 74 5.30 8.12 7.45
CA ASN A 74 6.17 9.09 8.12
C ASN A 74 5.45 9.85 9.25
N ARG A 75 4.15 9.61 9.43
CA ARG A 75 3.33 10.29 10.45
C ARG A 75 2.77 9.30 11.47
N PRO A 76 3.62 8.77 12.36
CA PRO A 76 3.16 7.92 13.45
C PRO A 76 2.24 8.72 14.37
N VAL A 77 1.17 8.05 14.84
CA VAL A 77 0.28 8.59 15.86
C VAL A 77 0.53 7.81 17.15
N HIS A 78 1.00 8.49 18.18
CA HIS A 78 1.21 7.88 19.49
C HIS A 78 -0.13 7.74 20.21
N LEU A 79 -0.53 6.50 20.49
CA LEU A 79 -1.73 6.24 21.28
C LEU A 79 -1.50 6.62 22.75
N PRO A 80 -2.51 7.21 23.41
CA PRO A 80 -2.45 7.43 24.85
C PRO A 80 -2.72 6.11 25.59
N ASP A 81 -2.79 6.15 26.92
CA ASP A 81 -3.20 4.98 27.71
C ASP A 81 -4.63 4.51 27.42
N LEU A 82 -5.00 3.35 27.94
CA LEU A 82 -6.30 2.73 27.69
C LEU A 82 -7.51 3.55 28.16
N GLU A 83 -7.36 4.41 29.17
CA GLU A 83 -8.46 5.24 29.66
C GLU A 83 -8.75 6.35 28.65
N HIS A 84 -7.70 7.01 28.17
CA HIS A 84 -7.79 8.10 27.20
C HIS A 84 -8.13 7.59 25.78
N GLN A 85 -7.68 6.38 25.40
CA GLN A 85 -8.09 5.73 24.15
C GLN A 85 -9.61 5.56 24.03
N ARG A 86 -10.34 5.52 25.15
CA ARG A 86 -11.82 5.41 25.15
C ARG A 86 -12.52 6.71 24.74
N SER A 87 -11.83 7.85 24.70
CA SER A 87 -12.41 9.12 24.24
C SER A 87 -12.24 9.30 22.73
N VAL A 88 -13.36 9.48 22.03
CA VAL A 88 -13.35 9.82 20.60
C VAL A 88 -12.76 11.20 20.38
N GLU A 89 -13.02 12.12 21.30
CA GLU A 89 -12.57 13.51 21.25
C GLU A 89 -11.05 13.60 21.34
N GLU A 90 -10.43 12.85 22.26
CA GLU A 90 -8.98 12.76 22.38
C GLU A 90 -8.34 12.16 21.13
N LEU A 91 -8.87 11.04 20.64
CA LEU A 91 -8.35 10.43 19.41
C LEU A 91 -8.47 11.38 18.22
N SER A 92 -9.61 12.07 18.09
CA SER A 92 -9.86 13.03 17.03
C SER A 92 -8.87 14.19 17.10
N ARG A 93 -8.60 14.72 18.30
CA ARG A 93 -7.62 15.80 18.51
C ARG A 93 -6.22 15.39 18.03
N LEU A 94 -5.78 14.17 18.34
CA LEU A 94 -4.46 13.68 17.92
C LEU A 94 -4.35 13.57 16.39
N VAL A 95 -5.33 12.92 15.76
CA VAL A 95 -5.30 12.67 14.32
C VAL A 95 -5.52 13.95 13.51
N LEU A 96 -6.40 14.86 13.97
CA LEU A 96 -6.64 16.13 13.30
C LEU A 96 -5.44 17.08 13.43
N GLY A 97 -4.70 17.06 14.55
CA GLY A 97 -3.43 17.79 14.66
C GLY A 97 -2.42 17.36 13.58
N VAL A 98 -2.24 16.05 13.40
CA VAL A 98 -1.38 15.51 12.34
C VAL A 98 -1.93 15.82 10.93
N HIS A 99 -3.26 15.85 10.77
CA HIS A 99 -3.90 16.23 9.51
C HIS A 99 -3.60 17.69 9.12
N GLU A 100 -3.69 18.62 10.07
CA GLU A 100 -3.39 20.04 9.87
C GLU A 100 -1.93 20.26 9.47
N GLU A 101 -0.99 19.61 10.15
CA GLU A 101 0.43 19.62 9.79
C GLU A 101 0.66 19.11 8.36
N ALA A 102 0.04 17.97 8.01
CA ALA A 102 0.15 17.39 6.67
C ALA A 102 -0.41 18.31 5.57
N GLN A 103 -1.50 19.04 5.85
CA GLN A 103 -2.08 20.01 4.92
C GLN A 103 -1.18 21.24 4.73
N GLN A 104 -0.58 21.75 5.79
CA GLN A 104 0.34 22.89 5.73
C GLN A 104 1.60 22.57 4.91
N GLU A 105 2.17 21.38 5.11
CA GLU A 105 3.33 20.94 4.33
C GLU A 105 2.99 20.75 2.84
N ALA A 106 1.81 20.21 2.52
CA ALA A 106 1.37 20.05 1.13
C ALA A 106 1.11 21.39 0.41
N GLN A 107 0.84 22.46 1.16
CA GLN A 107 0.57 23.81 0.63
C GLN A 107 1.80 24.72 0.62
N SER A 108 2.93 24.29 1.19
CA SER A 108 4.17 25.07 1.25
C SER A 108 4.98 24.95 -0.06
N PRO A 109 5.23 26.04 -0.81
CA PRO A 109 5.75 25.97 -2.18
C PRO A 109 7.27 25.78 -2.33
N ASP A 110 8.03 25.44 -1.28
CA ASP A 110 9.48 25.61 -1.27
C ASP A 110 10.30 24.31 -1.04
N VAL A 111 10.19 23.37 -1.98
CA VAL A 111 11.26 22.39 -2.28
C VAL A 111 11.35 22.20 -3.79
N ALA A 112 11.86 23.21 -4.49
CA ALA A 112 12.36 23.05 -5.85
C ALA A 112 13.74 22.34 -5.81
N PRO A 113 14.00 21.30 -6.63
CA PRO A 113 15.37 20.87 -6.86
C PRO A 113 16.06 21.94 -7.73
N GLN A 114 17.05 22.62 -7.16
CA GLN A 114 17.95 23.50 -7.91
C GLN A 114 18.95 22.67 -8.74
N GLY A 115 19.15 23.11 -9.99
CA GLY A 115 20.28 22.76 -10.87
C GLY A 115 19.86 21.83 -12.01
N VAL A 116 19.99 22.17 -13.29
CA VAL A 116 20.96 23.09 -13.92
C VAL A 116 20.32 23.68 -15.18
N ALA A 117 20.44 25.00 -15.33
CA ALA A 117 20.11 25.70 -16.55
C ALA A 117 21.13 25.36 -17.65
N VAL A 118 20.64 24.96 -18.83
CA VAL A 118 21.30 25.25 -20.11
C VAL A 118 20.20 25.74 -21.04
N GLY A 119 20.36 26.98 -21.49
CA GLY A 119 19.44 27.65 -22.40
C GLY A 119 19.65 27.26 -23.87
N GLU A 120 18.95 28.04 -24.70
CA GLU A 120 18.95 28.04 -26.17
C GLU A 120 18.03 26.98 -26.79
N GLY A 121 17.11 27.26 -27.70
CA GLY A 121 16.75 28.47 -28.42
C GLY A 121 15.62 28.07 -29.39
N SER A 122 14.65 28.96 -29.57
CA SER A 122 13.52 28.81 -30.49
C SER A 122 13.98 28.63 -31.94
N VAL A 123 13.26 27.83 -32.73
CA VAL A 123 12.69 28.13 -34.07
C VAL A 123 12.37 26.83 -34.82
N ALA A 124 11.08 26.58 -35.08
CA ALA A 124 10.58 25.83 -36.23
C ALA A 124 10.27 26.87 -37.35
N PRO A 125 10.18 26.56 -38.67
CA PRO A 125 9.46 25.38 -39.18
C PRO A 125 9.85 24.84 -40.60
N GLN A 126 9.05 23.85 -41.05
CA GLN A 126 8.70 23.45 -42.45
C GLN A 126 9.64 22.55 -43.31
N GLY A 127 9.10 21.37 -43.67
CA GLY A 127 8.69 21.07 -45.06
C GLY A 127 9.56 20.15 -45.94
N VAL A 128 8.91 19.12 -46.54
CA VAL A 128 9.23 18.33 -47.78
C VAL A 128 10.55 17.51 -47.81
N ALA A 129 10.71 16.35 -48.45
CA ALA A 129 9.88 15.33 -49.11
C ALA A 129 10.85 14.21 -49.61
N VAL A 130 10.37 12.96 -49.64
CA VAL A 130 10.70 11.86 -50.58
C VAL A 130 12.13 11.27 -50.61
N GLY A 131 12.21 9.94 -50.61
CA GLY A 131 13.36 9.20 -51.15
C GLY A 131 13.48 7.76 -50.68
N GLU A 132 12.94 6.83 -51.47
CA GLU A 132 13.02 5.37 -51.33
C GLU A 132 14.46 4.81 -51.36
N GLY A 133 14.65 3.62 -50.78
CA GLY A 133 15.88 2.84 -50.95
C GLY A 133 15.93 1.56 -50.13
N ALA A 134 15.20 0.53 -50.57
CA ALA A 134 15.26 -0.82 -50.01
C ALA A 134 16.54 -1.55 -50.48
N VAL A 135 17.29 -2.21 -49.59
CA VAL A 135 17.90 -3.54 -49.84
C VAL A 135 18.29 -4.23 -48.51
N ALA A 136 17.68 -5.37 -48.21
CA ALA A 136 18.26 -6.49 -47.43
C ALA A 136 18.60 -7.61 -48.46
N PRO A 137 19.36 -8.69 -48.19
CA PRO A 137 19.67 -9.37 -46.92
C PRO A 137 21.20 -9.67 -46.79
N GLN A 138 21.78 -10.40 -45.83
CA GLN A 138 21.57 -11.82 -45.48
C GLN A 138 22.68 -12.27 -44.48
N ARG A 139 22.29 -13.03 -43.43
CA ARG A 139 22.92 -14.20 -42.73
C ARG A 139 24.44 -14.14 -42.37
N ALA A 140 24.99 -14.84 -41.37
CA ALA A 140 24.67 -16.12 -40.74
C ALA A 140 25.50 -16.36 -39.45
N ALA A 141 25.04 -17.36 -38.67
CA ALA A 141 25.79 -18.34 -37.85
C ALA A 141 26.54 -17.84 -36.59
N ALA A 142 26.22 -18.28 -35.36
CA ALA A 142 26.15 -19.62 -34.74
C ALA A 142 27.51 -20.20 -34.31
N ALA A 143 27.66 -20.46 -33.00
CA ALA A 143 28.50 -21.52 -32.45
C ALA A 143 27.96 -22.00 -31.09
N LYS A 144 28.04 -23.31 -30.87
CA LYS A 144 27.56 -24.15 -29.75
C LYS A 144 28.74 -24.65 -28.90
N GLY A 145 28.42 -25.15 -27.69
CA GLY A 145 29.14 -26.21 -26.94
C GLY A 145 29.80 -25.71 -25.65
N ALA A 146 29.85 -26.42 -24.51
CA ALA A 146 29.56 -27.82 -24.19
C ALA A 146 29.39 -28.00 -22.64
N VAL A 147 29.23 -29.24 -22.19
CA VAL A 147 28.71 -29.74 -20.89
C VAL A 147 29.85 -30.34 -20.02
N ASP A 148 29.49 -30.74 -18.77
CA ASP A 148 30.11 -31.68 -17.80
C ASP A 148 31.00 -31.05 -16.70
N GLY A 149 31.00 -31.44 -15.42
CA GLY A 149 30.39 -32.52 -14.61
C GLY A 149 30.54 -32.16 -13.09
N ASP A 150 29.64 -32.60 -12.21
CA ASP A 150 29.76 -33.68 -11.20
C ASP A 150 30.77 -33.50 -10.04
N GLY A 151 30.36 -33.86 -8.81
CA GLY A 151 31.30 -34.26 -7.73
C GLY A 151 31.20 -33.61 -6.33
N ALA A 152 30.38 -34.22 -5.46
CA ALA A 152 30.64 -34.67 -4.07
C ALA A 152 30.99 -33.72 -2.88
N GLU A 153 30.11 -33.80 -1.86
CA GLU A 153 30.29 -34.10 -0.41
C GLU A 153 31.37 -33.45 0.47
N GLY A 154 30.97 -33.09 1.71
CA GLY A 154 31.87 -32.82 2.83
C GLY A 154 31.15 -32.35 4.11
N LEU A 155 31.36 -33.09 5.19
CA LEU A 155 30.61 -33.16 6.45
C LEU A 155 31.24 -32.28 7.58
N GLU A 156 30.38 -31.89 8.55
CA GLU A 156 30.61 -31.82 10.02
C GLU A 156 31.49 -30.75 10.75
N LEU A 157 30.85 -30.16 11.81
CA LEU A 157 31.30 -29.93 13.21
C LEU A 157 32.51 -28.97 13.46
N ALA A 158 32.71 -28.26 14.58
CA ALA A 158 32.05 -27.95 15.85
C ALA A 158 32.89 -26.79 16.47
N MET A 159 32.27 -25.78 17.10
CA MET A 159 32.35 -25.45 18.54
C MET A 159 33.58 -24.64 19.02
N GLU A 160 33.37 -23.90 20.12
CA GLU A 160 34.26 -23.03 20.92
C GLU A 160 34.21 -21.53 20.56
N ALA A 161 33.43 -20.68 21.24
CA ALA A 161 33.51 -20.22 22.65
C ALA A 161 34.77 -19.40 22.95
N GLN A 162 34.62 -18.07 23.02
CA GLN A 162 35.43 -17.22 23.89
C GLN A 162 34.70 -15.89 24.17
N SER A 163 34.37 -15.70 25.45
CA SER A 163 33.95 -14.45 26.06
C SER A 163 35.12 -13.49 26.15
N GLU A 164 34.94 -12.23 25.71
CA GLU A 164 35.62 -11.09 26.32
C GLU A 164 34.69 -9.86 26.32
N SER A 165 34.45 -9.37 27.53
CA SER A 165 33.73 -8.15 27.87
C SER A 165 34.57 -6.90 27.56
N ARG A 166 34.06 -5.92 26.81
CA ARG A 166 34.53 -4.53 26.84
C ARG A 166 33.52 -3.50 26.31
N GLN A 167 32.89 -2.80 27.27
CA GLN A 167 32.54 -1.37 27.37
C GLN A 167 31.69 -0.66 26.26
N PRO A 168 30.83 0.32 26.65
CA PRO A 168 29.75 0.83 25.81
C PRO A 168 30.20 1.97 24.88
N GLY A 169 30.00 1.79 23.58
CA GLY A 169 30.06 2.84 22.56
C GLY A 169 28.68 3.46 22.32
N PRO A 170 28.60 4.66 21.69
CA PRO A 170 27.38 5.45 21.63
C PRO A 170 26.32 4.70 20.83
N SER A 171 25.14 4.60 21.43
CA SER A 171 23.95 3.95 20.87
C SER A 171 23.63 4.52 19.49
N SER A 172 23.99 3.78 18.46
CA SER A 172 23.21 3.74 17.24
C SER A 172 21.79 3.36 17.65
N SER A 173 20.82 4.17 17.27
CA SER A 173 19.40 3.90 17.47
C SER A 173 18.99 2.69 16.63
N SER A 174 19.36 1.49 17.05
CA SER A 174 18.68 0.28 16.63
C SER A 174 17.28 0.38 17.21
N SER A 175 16.31 0.71 16.36
CA SER A 175 14.89 0.64 16.69
C SER A 175 14.62 -0.80 17.15
N ALA A 176 14.55 -0.99 18.47
CA ALA A 176 13.98 -2.22 19.02
C ALA A 176 12.60 -2.41 18.36
N PRO A 177 12.19 -3.66 18.05
CA PRO A 177 10.84 -3.88 17.57
C PRO A 177 9.89 -3.24 18.57
N SER A 178 9.09 -2.27 18.10
CA SER A 178 8.07 -1.60 18.92
C SER A 178 7.25 -2.68 19.61
N GLU A 179 7.43 -2.84 20.92
CA GLU A 179 6.70 -3.82 21.70
C GLU A 179 5.21 -3.50 21.56
N ALA A 180 4.39 -4.53 21.33
CA ALA A 180 2.97 -4.33 21.12
C ALA A 180 2.36 -3.67 22.37
N GLN A 181 1.62 -2.58 22.17
CA GLN A 181 0.95 -1.85 23.24
C GLN A 181 -0.55 -2.20 23.30
N PRO A 182 -1.20 -2.10 24.47
CA PRO A 182 -2.64 -2.30 24.60
C PRO A 182 -3.46 -1.36 23.71
N PHE A 183 -4.55 -1.88 23.16
CA PHE A 183 -5.46 -1.16 22.27
C PHE A 183 -6.93 -1.39 22.62
N VAL A 184 -7.71 -0.32 22.67
CA VAL A 184 -9.17 -0.35 22.79
C VAL A 184 -9.78 0.70 21.86
N LEU A 185 -10.90 0.36 21.23
CA LEU A 185 -11.65 1.34 20.43
C LEU A 185 -12.27 2.41 21.34
N PRO A 186 -12.32 3.67 20.88
CA PRO A 186 -13.07 4.72 21.56
C PRO A 186 -14.55 4.38 21.71
N LEU A 187 -15.17 4.86 22.78
CA LEU A 187 -16.60 4.67 23.04
C LEU A 187 -17.42 5.35 21.93
N GLY A 188 -18.41 4.64 21.38
CA GLY A 188 -19.24 5.14 20.28
C GLY A 188 -18.64 4.95 18.88
N VAL A 189 -17.42 4.41 18.75
CA VAL A 189 -16.91 3.93 17.46
C VAL A 189 -17.55 2.58 17.15
N MET A 190 -18.28 2.54 16.04
CA MET A 190 -19.01 1.36 15.58
C MET A 190 -18.06 0.36 14.91
N ALA A 191 -18.00 -0.86 15.43
CA ALA A 191 -17.27 -1.96 14.81
C ALA A 191 -18.25 -3.07 14.43
N ARG A 192 -18.22 -3.53 13.16
CA ARG A 192 -19.04 -4.67 12.73
C ARG A 192 -18.59 -5.98 13.38
N ASN A 193 -17.31 -6.08 13.72
CA ASN A 193 -16.74 -7.20 14.45
C ASN A 193 -16.27 -6.72 15.82
N GLU A 194 -16.91 -7.20 16.89
CA GLU A 194 -16.53 -6.89 18.28
C GLU A 194 -15.25 -7.63 18.71
N VAL A 195 -14.86 -8.67 17.96
CA VAL A 195 -13.63 -9.44 18.18
C VAL A 195 -12.53 -8.87 17.29
N TYR A 196 -11.75 -7.96 17.84
CA TYR A 196 -10.53 -7.41 17.24
C TYR A 196 -9.33 -7.57 18.20
N PRO A 197 -8.09 -7.56 17.69
CA PRO A 197 -6.89 -7.66 18.53
C PRO A 197 -6.83 -6.53 19.57
N ARG A 198 -6.48 -6.88 20.82
CA ARG A 198 -6.42 -5.94 21.96
C ARG A 198 -5.05 -5.32 22.17
N THR A 199 -4.16 -5.50 21.21
CA THR A 199 -2.80 -4.94 21.20
C THR A 199 -2.45 -4.53 19.78
N CYS A 200 -1.75 -3.43 19.60
CA CYS A 200 -1.25 -2.97 18.31
C CYS A 200 0.26 -2.66 18.37
N LYS A 201 0.96 -2.81 17.25
CA LYS A 201 2.39 -2.50 17.12
C LYS A 201 2.66 -1.03 16.84
N MET A 202 1.90 -0.45 15.93
CA MET A 202 2.10 0.90 15.40
C MET A 202 0.77 1.51 14.96
N CYS A 203 0.69 2.84 14.96
CA CYS A 203 -0.43 3.57 14.40
C CYS A 203 0.08 4.73 13.54
N PHE A 204 -0.59 5.00 12.44
CA PHE A 204 -0.21 6.03 11.48
C PHE A 204 -1.41 6.86 11.08
N TYR A 205 -1.17 8.13 10.79
CA TYR A 205 -2.17 8.97 10.16
C TYR A 205 -2.46 8.45 8.74
N GLY A 206 -3.74 8.44 8.38
CA GLY A 206 -4.17 8.16 7.02
C GLY A 206 -5.45 8.89 6.67
N THR A 207 -5.82 8.83 5.41
CA THR A 207 -7.11 9.32 4.93
C THR A 207 -7.88 8.18 4.25
N GLY A 208 -9.20 8.20 4.43
CA GLY A 208 -10.14 7.28 3.80
C GLY A 208 -10.95 8.00 2.73
N LEU A 209 -11.24 7.34 1.62
CA LEU A 209 -12.17 7.86 0.61
C LEU A 209 -13.60 7.51 1.01
N ILE A 210 -14.46 8.53 1.11
CA ILE A 210 -15.90 8.37 1.29
C ILE A 210 -16.64 9.07 0.15
N ALA A 211 -17.89 8.68 -0.10
CA ALA A 211 -18.76 9.33 -1.06
C ALA A 211 -20.23 9.00 -0.74
N GLY A 212 -21.15 9.77 -1.32
CA GLY A 212 -22.57 9.42 -1.36
C GLY A 212 -22.86 8.27 -2.33
N HIS A 213 -24.10 7.79 -2.30
CA HIS A 213 -24.56 6.69 -3.16
C HIS A 213 -24.41 7.04 -4.65
N GLY A 214 -23.88 6.11 -5.44
CA GLY A 214 -23.52 6.34 -6.84
C GLY A 214 -22.20 7.07 -7.00
N PHE A 215 -21.29 6.94 -6.01
CA PHE A 215 -19.99 7.61 -5.97
C PHE A 215 -20.07 9.14 -6.13
N THR A 216 -21.10 9.76 -5.54
CA THR A 216 -21.34 11.21 -5.65
C THR A 216 -20.53 11.98 -4.61
N SER A 217 -19.92 13.10 -5.02
CA SER A 217 -19.13 13.99 -4.16
C SER A 217 -18.07 13.24 -3.33
N PRO A 218 -17.13 12.52 -3.98
CA PRO A 218 -16.10 11.79 -3.27
C PRO A 218 -15.13 12.72 -2.55
N GLU A 219 -14.80 12.40 -1.31
CA GLU A 219 -13.88 13.19 -0.49
C GLU A 219 -13.01 12.32 0.40
N ARG A 220 -11.86 12.87 0.81
CA ARG A 220 -10.87 12.19 1.64
C ARG A 220 -11.01 12.67 3.08
N THR A 221 -11.35 11.78 3.99
CA THR A 221 -11.56 12.11 5.41
C THR A 221 -10.43 11.56 6.28
N PRO A 222 -10.01 12.28 7.33
CA PRO A 222 -8.95 11.84 8.23
C PRO A 222 -9.33 10.58 9.01
N GLY A 223 -8.33 9.74 9.29
CA GLY A 223 -8.50 8.54 10.08
C GLY A 223 -7.19 8.02 10.64
N LEU A 224 -7.33 6.98 11.48
CA LEU A 224 -6.21 6.32 12.12
C LEU A 224 -6.03 4.92 11.56
N PHE A 225 -4.87 4.66 10.95
CA PHE A 225 -4.44 3.31 10.61
C PHE A 225 -3.80 2.65 11.83
N ILE A 226 -4.18 1.41 12.14
CA ILE A 226 -3.67 0.62 13.27
C ILE A 226 -3.08 -0.69 12.75
N LEU A 227 -1.80 -0.92 12.98
CA LEU A 227 -1.16 -2.21 12.69
C LEU A 227 -1.26 -3.12 13.92
N PHE A 228 -1.98 -4.24 13.80
CA PHE A 228 -2.08 -5.22 14.89
C PHE A 228 -0.95 -6.24 14.84
N ASP A 229 -0.76 -6.85 13.67
CA ASP A 229 0.25 -7.87 13.40
C ASP A 229 0.55 -7.96 11.88
N GLU A 230 1.27 -9.00 11.44
CA GLU A 230 1.69 -9.16 10.05
C GLU A 230 0.52 -9.34 9.06
N ASP A 231 -0.65 -9.77 9.55
CA ASP A 231 -1.80 -10.18 8.74
C ASP A 231 -3.07 -9.41 9.04
N ARG A 232 -3.05 -8.52 10.05
CA ARG A 232 -4.21 -7.75 10.48
C ARG A 232 -3.86 -6.30 10.75
N PHE A 233 -4.70 -5.42 10.21
CA PHE A 233 -4.69 -4.00 10.50
C PHE A 233 -6.12 -3.48 10.59
N GLY A 234 -6.27 -2.28 11.15
CA GLY A 234 -7.54 -1.59 11.27
C GLY A 234 -7.47 -0.16 10.75
N PHE A 235 -8.63 0.42 10.49
CA PHE A 235 -8.77 1.84 10.18
C PHE A 235 -9.97 2.42 10.92
N ILE A 236 -9.74 3.48 11.71
CA ILE A 236 -10.81 4.25 12.35
C ILE A 236 -11.13 5.44 11.45
N TRP A 237 -12.38 5.47 10.97
CA TRP A 237 -12.96 6.56 10.21
C TRP A 237 -13.53 7.58 11.20
N LEU A 238 -12.87 8.73 11.37
CA LEU A 238 -13.24 9.68 12.43
C LEU A 238 -14.62 10.27 12.22
N GLU A 239 -14.89 10.80 11.03
CA GLU A 239 -16.17 11.45 10.70
C GLU A 239 -17.34 10.48 10.78
N LEU A 240 -17.11 9.22 10.40
CA LEU A 240 -18.13 8.18 10.43
C LEU A 240 -18.28 7.50 11.79
N LYS A 241 -17.41 7.80 12.75
CA LYS A 241 -17.28 7.08 14.03
C LYS A 241 -17.35 5.56 13.82
N SER A 242 -16.55 5.06 12.88
CA SER A 242 -16.61 3.68 12.42
C SER A 242 -15.24 3.03 12.40
N PHE A 243 -15.17 1.72 12.61
CA PHE A 243 -13.96 0.93 12.57
C PHE A 243 -14.05 -0.18 11.52
N SER A 244 -13.08 -0.19 10.61
CA SER A 244 -12.86 -1.27 9.66
C SER A 244 -11.70 -2.15 10.11
N LEU A 245 -11.96 -3.45 10.25
CA LEU A 245 -10.92 -4.47 10.49
C LEU A 245 -10.59 -5.17 9.18
N TYR A 246 -9.31 -5.34 8.91
CA TYR A 246 -8.78 -6.01 7.73
C TYR A 246 -7.96 -7.24 8.14
N SER A 247 -8.16 -8.35 7.44
CA SER A 247 -7.42 -9.59 7.65
C SER A 247 -6.95 -10.17 6.31
N ARG A 248 -5.70 -10.61 6.26
CA ARG A 248 -5.06 -11.12 5.05
C ARG A 248 -5.81 -12.32 4.47
N LEU A 249 -5.92 -12.36 3.14
CA LEU A 249 -6.27 -13.57 2.40
C LEU A 249 -5.01 -14.38 2.15
N THR A 250 -5.02 -15.65 2.55
CA THR A 250 -3.84 -16.53 2.53
C THR A 250 -3.74 -17.40 1.28
N ASP A 251 -4.72 -17.31 0.38
CA ASP A 251 -4.77 -18.04 -0.87
C ASP A 251 -3.56 -17.73 -1.75
N GLN A 252 -2.93 -18.78 -2.30
CA GLN A 252 -1.81 -18.64 -3.21
C GLN A 252 -2.32 -18.47 -4.65
N LEU A 253 -2.11 -17.30 -5.23
CA LEU A 253 -2.52 -16.98 -6.59
C LEU A 253 -1.34 -17.10 -7.56
N ALA A 254 -1.32 -18.17 -8.36
CA ALA A 254 -0.31 -18.37 -9.38
C ALA A 254 -0.37 -17.27 -10.46
N HIS A 255 0.79 -16.82 -10.94
CA HIS A 255 0.92 -15.81 -12.01
C HIS A 255 0.23 -14.46 -11.74
N ALA A 256 0.00 -14.13 -10.46
CA ALA A 256 -0.71 -12.93 -10.08
C ALA A 256 0.21 -11.72 -9.87
N TYR A 257 1.49 -11.90 -9.59
CA TYR A 257 2.41 -10.80 -9.29
C TYR A 257 2.71 -9.92 -10.51
N ALA A 258 2.80 -8.61 -10.27
CA ALA A 258 3.24 -7.68 -11.30
C ALA A 258 4.71 -7.93 -11.65
N PRO A 259 5.12 -7.79 -12.93
CA PRO A 259 6.52 -7.95 -13.30
C PRO A 259 7.44 -6.89 -12.68
N ASN A 260 6.92 -5.67 -12.47
CA ASN A 260 7.62 -4.57 -11.80
C ASN A 260 6.59 -3.55 -11.24
N MET A 261 7.09 -2.58 -10.46
CA MET A 261 6.25 -1.56 -9.83
C MET A 261 5.55 -0.65 -10.85
N GLU A 262 6.23 -0.32 -11.97
CA GLU A 262 5.65 0.55 -13.01
C GLU A 262 4.37 -0.05 -13.62
N LEU A 263 4.40 -1.34 -13.97
CA LEU A 263 3.25 -2.06 -14.49
C LEU A 263 2.14 -2.24 -13.44
N PHE A 264 2.52 -2.41 -12.17
CA PHE A 264 1.57 -2.44 -11.06
C PHE A 264 0.83 -1.09 -10.94
N GLU A 265 1.57 0.02 -10.96
CA GLU A 265 0.99 1.37 -10.88
C GLU A 265 0.15 1.73 -12.12
N ALA A 266 0.58 1.30 -13.31
CA ALA A 266 -0.23 1.44 -14.52
C ALA A 266 -1.56 0.70 -14.41
N MET A 267 -1.53 -0.51 -13.85
CA MET A 267 -2.74 -1.30 -13.58
C MET A 267 -3.67 -0.60 -12.58
N LEU A 268 -3.14 -0.03 -11.48
CA LEU A 268 -3.93 0.76 -10.53
C LEU A 268 -4.62 1.97 -11.18
N ARG A 269 -3.89 2.74 -11.99
CA ARG A 269 -4.45 3.88 -12.74
C ARG A 269 -5.58 3.45 -13.67
N ASN A 270 -5.37 2.33 -14.37
CA ASN A 270 -6.40 1.75 -15.22
C ASN A 270 -7.63 1.36 -14.40
N MET A 271 -7.47 0.61 -13.30
CA MET A 271 -8.57 0.20 -12.44
C MET A 271 -9.43 1.39 -11.99
N GLN A 272 -8.80 2.49 -11.56
CA GLN A 272 -9.51 3.68 -11.09
C GLN A 272 -10.34 4.32 -12.21
N SER A 273 -9.80 4.37 -13.44
CA SER A 273 -10.51 4.92 -14.61
C SER A 273 -11.77 4.15 -15.02
N TRP A 274 -11.95 2.90 -14.56
CA TRP A 274 -13.11 2.08 -14.95
C TRP A 274 -14.40 2.50 -14.23
N THR A 275 -14.26 3.20 -13.11
CA THR A 275 -15.34 3.58 -12.20
C THR A 275 -15.32 5.06 -11.84
N SER A 276 -14.54 5.85 -12.58
CA SER A 276 -14.53 7.31 -12.52
C SER A 276 -15.54 7.92 -13.49
#